data_AF-A0A2A4IT38-F1
#
_entry.id   AF-A0A2A4IT38-F1
#
_cell.length_a   1.000
_cell.length_b   1.000
_cell.length_c   1.000
_cell.angle_alpha   90.00
_cell.angle_beta   90.00
_cell.angle_gamma   90.00
#
_symmetry.space_group_name_H-M   'P 1'
#
loop_
_entity.id
_entity.type
_entity.pdbx_description
1 polymer ?
#
loop_
_entity_poly.entity_id
_entity_poly.type
_entity_poly.pdbx_seq_one_letter_code
_entity_poly.pdbx_strand_id
1 'polypeptide(L)'
;MIVHTPDQDYTDFTKALLELNIHSNMVGVELTHVIAVAQTSGRLDQILGNIQTLFLVRDKFLLGATTNLFLMSDDCLSWLLHPGDHVIYVPEESRQHNRSWCSLVPVGETCQRVTTTGLKWNLENQPLRFGGIVSTSNTFDGSQKVTVKCTNTLLWSMRVPSISA
;
A
#
# COMPACT_ATOMS: atom_id res chain seq x y z
N MET A 1 -20.81 1.63 -19.78
CA MET A 1 -19.76 1.67 -20.81
C MET A 1 -18.91 0.43 -20.67
N ILE A 2 -18.52 -0.22 -21.76
CA ILE A 2 -17.59 -1.36 -21.76
C ILE A 2 -16.39 -0.91 -22.60
N VAL A 3 -15.17 -0.99 -22.03
CA VAL A 3 -13.93 -0.60 -22.70
C VAL A 3 -13.09 -1.85 -22.94
N HIS A 4 -12.63 -2.05 -24.17
CA HIS A 4 -11.79 -3.19 -24.55
C HIS A 4 -10.31 -2.82 -24.47
N THR A 5 -9.53 -3.57 -23.69
CA THR A 5 -8.12 -3.26 -23.37
C THR A 5 -7.19 -4.43 -23.78
N PRO A 6 -6.84 -4.58 -25.08
CA PRO A 6 -6.18 -5.77 -25.61
C PRO A 6 -4.70 -5.94 -25.23
N ASP A 7 -4.09 -4.89 -24.67
CA ASP A 7 -2.69 -4.89 -24.22
C ASP A 7 -2.38 -6.07 -23.29
N GLN A 8 -1.26 -6.74 -23.57
CA GLN A 8 -0.78 -7.93 -22.85
C GLN A 8 0.46 -7.65 -21.99
N ASP A 9 1.01 -6.44 -22.06
CA ASP A 9 2.17 -6.04 -21.25
C ASP A 9 1.75 -5.62 -19.84
N TYR A 10 0.47 -5.23 -19.68
CA TYR A 10 -0.12 -4.80 -18.41
C TYR A 10 -1.30 -5.69 -17.98
N THR A 11 -1.41 -5.89 -16.67
CA THR A 11 -2.56 -6.59 -16.07
C THR A 11 -3.85 -5.80 -16.25
N ASP A 12 -4.99 -6.48 -16.17
CA ASP A 12 -6.30 -5.80 -16.22
C ASP A 12 -6.47 -4.79 -15.09
N PHE A 13 -5.86 -5.02 -13.92
CA PHE A 13 -5.85 -4.04 -12.83
C PHE A 13 -5.12 -2.74 -13.24
N THR A 14 -3.92 -2.86 -13.82
CA THR A 14 -3.17 -1.70 -14.31
C THR A 14 -3.95 -0.92 -15.38
N LYS A 15 -4.56 -1.63 -16.33
CA LYS A 15 -5.36 -1.04 -17.41
C LYS A 15 -6.63 -0.37 -16.87
N ALA A 16 -7.27 -0.95 -15.86
CA ALA A 16 -8.44 -0.35 -15.21
C ALA A 16 -8.12 0.99 -14.53
N LEU A 17 -6.95 1.15 -13.92
CA LEU A 17 -6.53 2.43 -13.33
C LEU A 17 -6.32 3.52 -14.38
N LEU A 18 -5.73 3.15 -15.53
CA LEU A 18 -5.56 4.07 -16.65
C LEU A 18 -6.91 4.57 -17.16
N GLU A 19 -7.85 3.66 -17.43
CA GLU A 19 -9.19 4.01 -17.88
C GLU A 19 -9.97 4.82 -16.84
N LEU A 20 -9.79 4.52 -15.54
CA LEU A 20 -10.37 5.31 -14.45
C LEU A 20 -9.88 6.76 -14.50
N ASN A 21 -8.58 6.98 -14.67
CA ASN A 21 -7.99 8.31 -14.75
C ASN A 21 -8.44 9.07 -16.01
N ILE A 22 -8.50 8.39 -17.17
CA ILE A 22 -9.04 9.00 -18.41
C ILE A 22 -10.49 9.41 -18.16
N HIS A 23 -11.31 8.53 -17.59
CA HIS A 23 -12.72 8.82 -17.33
C HIS A 23 -12.91 9.98 -16.34
N SER A 24 -12.18 9.98 -15.22
CA SER A 24 -12.29 11.03 -14.20
C SER A 24 -11.94 12.40 -14.77
N ASN A 25 -10.90 12.49 -15.61
CA ASN A 25 -10.53 13.73 -16.28
C ASN A 25 -11.59 14.19 -17.29
N MET A 26 -12.19 13.26 -18.06
CA MET A 26 -13.25 13.60 -19.02
C MET A 26 -14.49 14.18 -18.36
N VAL A 27 -14.85 13.70 -17.16
CA VAL A 27 -16.03 14.17 -16.42
C VAL A 27 -15.70 15.28 -15.41
N GLY A 28 -14.44 15.73 -15.35
CA GLY A 28 -13.99 16.81 -14.47
C GLY A 28 -13.98 16.45 -12.98
N VAL A 29 -13.78 15.18 -12.65
CA VAL A 29 -13.70 14.70 -11.25
C VAL A 29 -12.24 14.51 -10.85
N GLU A 30 -11.83 15.17 -9.78
CA GLU A 30 -10.52 14.99 -9.17
C GLU A 30 -10.51 13.81 -8.21
N LEU A 31 -9.68 12.80 -8.49
CA LEU A 31 -9.53 11.62 -7.64
C LEU A 31 -8.47 11.88 -6.57
N THR A 32 -8.88 11.85 -5.30
CA THR A 32 -7.93 11.97 -4.18
C THR A 32 -7.44 10.61 -3.70
N HIS A 33 -8.34 9.62 -3.65
CA HIS A 33 -8.05 8.27 -3.15
C HIS A 33 -8.75 7.23 -4.03
N VAL A 34 -8.02 6.18 -4.38
CA VAL A 34 -8.53 5.00 -5.08
C VAL A 34 -8.28 3.80 -4.18
N ILE A 35 -9.32 3.01 -3.93
CA ILE A 35 -9.22 1.75 -3.20
C ILE A 35 -9.52 0.62 -4.18
N ALA A 36 -8.50 -0.17 -4.48
CA ALA A 36 -8.65 -1.38 -5.27
C ALA A 36 -8.95 -2.55 -4.34
N VAL A 37 -10.16 -3.10 -4.45
CA VAL A 37 -10.54 -4.33 -3.76
C VAL A 37 -9.94 -5.50 -4.53
N ALA A 38 -9.00 -6.19 -3.90
CA ALA A 38 -8.27 -7.30 -4.48
C ALA A 38 -8.28 -8.49 -3.53
N GLN A 39 -8.00 -9.68 -4.05
CA GLN A 39 -7.71 -10.84 -3.22
C GLN A 39 -6.19 -10.93 -3.01
N THR A 40 -5.77 -11.11 -1.76
CA THR A 40 -4.38 -11.44 -1.38
C THR A 40 -4.19 -12.94 -1.16
N SER A 41 -5.10 -13.76 -1.69
CA SER A 41 -5.04 -15.23 -1.68
C SER A 41 -5.17 -15.80 -3.10
N GLY A 42 -4.84 -17.07 -3.29
CA GLY A 42 -4.88 -17.73 -4.59
C GLY A 42 -3.56 -17.59 -5.37
N ARG A 43 -3.65 -17.13 -6.62
CA ARG A 43 -2.50 -17.06 -7.54
C ARG A 43 -1.46 -16.05 -7.04
N LEU A 44 -0.32 -16.54 -6.56
CA LEU A 44 0.77 -15.72 -6.05
C LEU A 44 1.28 -14.71 -7.08
N ASP A 45 1.38 -15.11 -8.35
CA ASP A 45 1.83 -14.24 -9.42
C ASP A 45 0.87 -13.05 -9.65
N GLN A 46 -0.44 -13.23 -9.47
CA GLN A 46 -1.43 -12.16 -9.54
C GLN A 46 -1.32 -11.22 -8.32
N ILE A 47 -1.06 -11.77 -7.12
CA ILE A 47 -0.81 -10.97 -5.92
C ILE A 47 0.43 -10.07 -6.13
N LEU A 48 1.50 -10.63 -6.69
CA LEU A 48 2.70 -9.86 -7.05
C LEU A 48 2.41 -8.86 -8.19
N GLY A 49 1.55 -9.20 -9.15
CA GLY A 49 1.07 -8.29 -10.19
C GLY A 49 0.30 -7.08 -9.63
N ASN A 50 -0.46 -7.27 -8.56
CA ASN A 50 -1.13 -6.17 -7.84
C ASN A 50 -0.11 -5.25 -7.18
N ILE A 51 0.93 -5.81 -6.53
CA ILE A 51 2.02 -5.01 -5.95
C ILE A 51 2.78 -4.26 -7.06
N GLN A 52 3.10 -4.92 -8.17
CA GLN A 52 3.73 -4.30 -9.33
C GLN A 52 2.90 -3.11 -9.84
N THR A 53 1.58 -3.23 -9.89
CA THR A 53 0.71 -2.12 -10.30
C THR A 53 0.85 -0.91 -9.38
N LEU A 54 1.02 -1.09 -8.06
CA LEU A 54 1.28 0.03 -7.15
C LEU A 54 2.55 0.82 -7.53
N PHE A 55 3.62 0.13 -7.94
CA PHE A 55 4.85 0.78 -8.40
C PHE A 55 4.62 1.54 -9.72
N LEU A 56 3.87 0.94 -10.65
CA LEU A 56 3.59 1.54 -11.95
C LEU A 56 2.74 2.81 -11.87
N VAL A 57 1.92 3.01 -10.83
CA VAL A 57 1.09 4.22 -10.71
C VAL A 57 1.90 5.49 -10.83
N ARG A 58 3.02 5.57 -10.12
CA ARG A 58 3.89 6.75 -10.14
C ARG A 58 4.75 6.79 -11.40
N ASP A 59 5.37 5.66 -11.76
CA ASP A 59 6.34 5.60 -12.86
C ASP A 59 5.71 5.80 -14.24
N LYS A 60 4.43 5.43 -14.39
CA LYS A 60 3.66 5.53 -15.63
C LYS A 60 2.53 6.55 -15.57
N PHE A 61 2.44 7.34 -14.50
CA PHE A 61 1.38 8.34 -14.29
C PHE A 61 -0.04 7.78 -14.52
N LEU A 62 -0.30 6.58 -13.99
CA LEU A 62 -1.59 5.90 -14.22
C LEU A 62 -2.76 6.63 -13.56
N LEU A 63 -2.49 7.35 -12.47
CA LEU A 63 -3.42 8.21 -11.75
C LEU A 63 -2.85 9.63 -11.64
N GLY A 64 -3.66 10.57 -11.15
CA GLY A 64 -3.20 11.93 -10.86
C GLY A 64 -2.04 11.95 -9.86
N ALA A 65 -1.19 12.98 -9.95
CA ALA A 65 0.02 13.09 -9.11
C ALA A 65 -0.26 13.16 -7.59
N THR A 66 -1.47 13.55 -7.21
CA THR A 66 -1.96 13.66 -5.83
C THR A 66 -2.87 12.50 -5.43
N THR A 67 -3.16 11.58 -6.34
CA THR A 67 -4.08 10.47 -6.09
C THR A 67 -3.36 9.33 -5.36
N ASN A 68 -3.88 8.98 -4.18
CA ASN A 68 -3.37 7.84 -3.41
C ASN A 68 -4.06 6.54 -3.84
N LEU A 69 -3.29 5.47 -4.05
CA LEU A 69 -3.82 4.14 -4.33
C LEU A 69 -3.59 3.18 -3.16
N PHE A 70 -4.64 2.50 -2.75
CA PHE A 70 -4.62 1.47 -1.70
C PHE A 70 -5.13 0.15 -2.25
N LEU A 71 -4.51 -0.96 -1.82
CA LEU A 71 -5.07 -2.30 -1.98
C LEU A 71 -5.81 -2.67 -0.71
N MET A 72 -7.02 -3.17 -0.88
CA MET A 72 -7.82 -3.72 0.20
C MET A 72 -8.13 -5.18 -0.08
N SER A 73 -7.83 -6.07 0.87
CA SER A 73 -8.22 -7.48 0.85
C SER A 73 -8.64 -7.90 2.25
N ASP A 74 -9.87 -8.39 2.39
CA ASP A 74 -10.48 -8.74 3.68
C ASP A 74 -10.34 -7.62 4.71
N ASP A 75 -9.55 -7.83 5.77
CA ASP A 75 -9.25 -6.88 6.84
C ASP A 75 -7.85 -6.25 6.70
N CYS A 76 -7.25 -6.31 5.51
CA CYS A 76 -5.93 -5.75 5.21
C CYS A 76 -6.04 -4.55 4.26
N LEU A 77 -5.41 -3.44 4.66
CA LEU A 77 -5.16 -2.28 3.80
C LEU A 77 -3.66 -2.15 3.56
N SER A 78 -3.25 -2.00 2.29
CA SER A 78 -1.85 -1.89 1.89
C SER A 78 -1.59 -0.78 0.88
N TRP A 79 -0.44 -0.11 0.97
CA TRP A 79 0.01 0.91 0.01
C TRP A 79 1.53 1.10 0.07
N LEU A 80 2.09 1.85 -0.89
CA LEU A 80 3.53 2.15 -0.92
C LEU A 80 3.85 3.41 -0.13
N LEU A 81 4.86 3.32 0.73
CA LEU A 81 5.57 4.45 1.31
C LEU A 81 6.80 4.72 0.45
N HIS A 82 6.82 5.84 -0.25
CA HIS A 82 7.99 6.28 -1.04
C HIS A 82 9.12 6.81 -0.14
N PRO A 83 10.35 6.97 -0.66
CA PRO A 83 11.45 7.58 0.11
C PRO A 83 11.03 8.92 0.75
N GLY A 84 11.24 9.06 2.05
CA GLY A 84 10.87 10.26 2.80
C GLY A 84 10.34 9.97 4.20
N ASP A 85 9.67 10.96 4.76
CA ASP A 85 9.07 10.97 6.09
C ASP A 85 7.54 10.90 5.99
N HIS A 86 6.94 9.95 6.71
CA HIS A 86 5.50 9.65 6.66
C HIS A 86 4.89 9.73 8.04
N VAL A 87 3.62 10.16 8.09
CA VAL A 87 2.79 10.13 9.30
C VAL A 87 1.50 9.40 8.96
N ILE A 88 1.27 8.28 9.64
CA ILE A 88 0.10 7.42 9.44
C ILE A 88 -0.79 7.54 10.68
N TYR A 89 -2.01 8.00 10.50
CA TYR A 89 -3.02 8.05 11.55
C TYR A 89 -3.76 6.72 11.59
N VAL A 90 -3.72 6.05 12.74
CA VAL A 90 -4.28 4.71 12.88
C VAL A 90 -5.57 4.80 13.72
N PRO A 91 -6.74 4.38 13.19
CA PRO A 91 -7.99 4.41 13.94
C PRO A 91 -7.89 3.60 15.24
N GLU A 92 -8.59 4.05 16.29
CA GLU A 92 -8.59 3.39 17.60
C GLU A 92 -9.02 1.91 17.50
N GLU A 93 -10.06 1.65 16.71
CA GLU A 93 -10.57 0.31 16.42
C GLU A 93 -9.52 -0.61 15.79
N SER A 94 -8.61 -0.07 14.96
CA SER A 94 -7.51 -0.85 14.38
C SER A 94 -6.38 -1.08 15.38
N ARG A 95 -6.10 -0.10 16.25
CA ARG A 95 -4.99 -0.17 17.22
C ARG A 95 -5.28 -1.08 18.40
N GLN A 96 -6.49 -0.99 18.96
CA GLN A 96 -6.87 -1.69 20.18
C GLN A 96 -7.45 -3.09 19.94
N HIS A 97 -7.63 -3.49 18.68
CA HIS A 97 -8.12 -4.82 18.35
C HIS A 97 -7.16 -5.92 18.83
N ASN A 98 -7.69 -7.02 19.39
CA ASN A 98 -6.89 -8.14 19.90
C ASN A 98 -5.99 -8.81 18.85
N ARG A 99 -6.29 -8.59 17.57
CA ARG A 99 -5.50 -9.06 16.42
C ARG A 99 -4.92 -7.92 15.60
N SER A 100 -4.67 -6.76 16.22
CA SER A 100 -4.06 -5.62 15.53
C SER A 100 -2.66 -5.98 15.04
N TRP A 101 -2.39 -5.67 13.77
CA TRP A 101 -1.09 -5.93 13.17
C TRP A 101 -0.78 -4.89 12.09
N CYS A 102 0.51 -4.69 11.85
CA CYS A 102 1.03 -3.94 10.71
C CYS A 102 2.37 -4.51 10.24
N SER A 103 2.82 -4.10 9.06
CA SER A 103 4.09 -4.52 8.48
C SER A 103 4.72 -3.46 7.59
N LEU A 104 6.05 -3.53 7.48
CA LEU A 104 6.88 -2.77 6.55
C LEU A 104 7.71 -3.77 5.74
N VAL A 105 7.38 -3.94 4.45
CA VAL A 105 7.97 -4.96 3.58
C VAL A 105 8.76 -4.31 2.43
N PRO A 106 10.05 -4.62 2.26
CA PRO A 106 10.91 -4.06 1.20
C PRO A 106 10.77 -4.88 -0.11
N VAL A 107 9.61 -4.77 -0.78
CA VAL A 107 9.27 -5.64 -1.93
C VAL A 107 10.06 -5.34 -3.20
N GLY A 108 10.33 -4.05 -3.50
CA GLY A 108 11.05 -3.69 -4.73
C GLY A 108 12.56 -3.78 -4.60
N GLU A 109 13.10 -3.28 -3.49
CA GLU A 109 14.54 -3.21 -3.24
C GLU A 109 14.83 -3.15 -1.74
N THR A 110 16.10 -3.31 -1.36
CA THR A 110 16.54 -3.13 0.04
C THR A 110 16.32 -1.68 0.47
N CYS A 111 15.57 -1.49 1.56
CA CYS A 111 15.51 -0.19 2.22
C CYS A 111 16.65 -0.07 3.23
N GLN A 112 17.63 0.77 2.91
CA GLN A 112 18.89 0.85 3.65
C GLN A 112 18.70 1.34 5.09
N ARG A 113 17.77 2.28 5.29
CA ARG A 113 17.56 2.91 6.59
C ARG A 113 16.08 3.14 6.81
N VAL A 114 15.55 2.54 7.86
CA VAL A 114 14.18 2.74 8.33
C VAL A 114 14.20 3.13 9.80
N THR A 115 13.50 4.22 10.13
CA THR A 115 13.26 4.65 11.51
C THR A 115 11.76 4.81 11.72
N THR A 116 11.23 4.30 12.82
CA THR A 116 9.80 4.38 13.11
C THR A 116 9.51 4.82 14.54
N THR A 117 8.33 5.39 14.76
CA THR A 117 7.72 5.58 16.09
C THR A 117 6.26 5.15 16.06
N GLY A 118 5.65 4.88 17.22
CA GLY A 118 4.25 4.46 17.31
C GLY A 118 4.02 2.95 17.11
N LEU A 119 5.07 2.18 16.83
CA LEU A 119 5.03 0.72 16.74
C LEU A 119 5.51 0.07 18.02
N LYS A 120 5.01 -1.13 18.33
CA LYS A 120 5.48 -1.94 19.45
C LYS A 120 6.95 -2.31 19.30
N TRP A 121 7.37 -2.62 18.07
CA TRP A 121 8.76 -2.85 17.71
C TRP A 121 9.20 -1.76 16.75
N ASN A 122 9.64 -0.63 17.31
CA ASN A 122 10.18 0.47 16.52
C ASN A 122 11.55 0.11 15.93
N LEU A 123 11.82 0.69 14.76
CA LEU A 123 13.11 0.57 14.07
C LEU A 123 13.92 1.85 14.31
N GLU A 124 15.23 1.70 14.49
CA GLU A 124 16.15 2.82 14.58
C GLU A 124 17.25 2.63 13.54
N ASN A 125 17.14 3.36 12.42
CA ASN A 125 18.11 3.35 11.34
C ASN A 125 18.41 1.94 10.77
N GLN A 126 17.41 1.06 10.80
CA GLN A 126 17.55 -0.36 10.52
C GLN A 126 17.35 -0.65 9.02
N PRO A 127 18.23 -1.44 8.37
CA PRO A 127 17.97 -1.92 7.02
C PRO A 127 16.87 -2.99 7.00
N LEU A 128 15.96 -2.89 6.03
CA LEU A 128 14.96 -3.92 5.71
C LEU A 128 15.25 -4.52 4.33
N ARG A 129 15.36 -5.85 4.26
CA ARG A 129 15.55 -6.61 3.02
C ARG A 129 15.05 -8.05 3.13
N PHE A 130 14.64 -8.62 2.01
CA PHE A 130 14.51 -10.07 1.88
C PHE A 130 15.87 -10.76 2.08
N GLY A 131 15.89 -11.91 2.76
CA GLY A 131 17.12 -12.55 3.23
C GLY A 131 17.78 -11.89 4.45
N GLY A 132 17.14 -10.86 5.01
CA GLY A 132 17.52 -10.22 6.26
C GLY A 132 16.29 -9.93 7.11
N ILE A 133 16.17 -8.70 7.62
CA ILE A 133 15.01 -8.29 8.40
C ILE A 133 13.89 -7.82 7.48
N VAL A 134 12.71 -8.38 7.67
CA VAL A 134 11.44 -7.86 7.14
C VAL A 134 10.51 -7.66 8.34
N SER A 135 9.97 -6.46 8.51
CA SER A 135 9.08 -6.15 9.63
C SER A 135 7.67 -6.68 9.31
N THR A 136 7.41 -7.94 9.69
CA THR A 136 6.09 -8.57 9.60
C THR A 136 5.57 -8.88 11.00
N SER A 137 4.24 -8.94 11.16
CA SER A 137 3.59 -9.18 12.46
C SER A 137 3.96 -8.15 13.55
N ASN A 138 4.23 -6.90 13.15
CA ASN A 138 4.37 -5.79 14.09
C ASN A 138 2.97 -5.37 14.58
N THR A 139 2.91 -4.51 15.60
CA THR A 139 1.64 -3.94 16.08
C THR A 139 1.89 -2.54 16.63
N PHE A 140 0.85 -1.88 17.11
CA PHE A 140 0.89 -0.49 17.56
C PHE A 140 1.21 -0.40 19.05
N ASP A 141 1.91 0.67 19.48
CA ASP A 141 2.22 0.91 20.90
C ASP A 141 1.08 1.60 21.68
N GLY A 142 -0.03 1.87 21.01
CA GLY A 142 -1.17 2.63 21.54
C GLY A 142 -1.21 4.09 21.10
N SER A 143 -0.14 4.63 20.52
CA SER A 143 -0.11 5.97 19.94
C SER A 143 -1.09 6.10 18.78
N GLN A 144 -1.70 7.28 18.60
CA GLN A 144 -2.61 7.54 17.47
C GLN A 144 -1.90 7.64 16.12
N LYS A 145 -0.59 7.89 16.15
CA LYS A 145 0.24 8.16 14.97
C LYS A 145 1.40 7.19 14.94
N VAL A 146 1.65 6.63 13.77
CA VAL A 146 2.89 5.95 13.42
C VAL A 146 3.69 6.89 12.53
N THR A 147 4.97 7.08 12.83
CA THR A 147 5.88 7.76 11.91
C THR A 147 6.80 6.74 11.26
N VAL A 148 7.07 6.92 9.97
CA VAL A 148 8.00 6.09 9.21
C VAL A 148 8.90 6.99 8.40
N LYS A 149 10.21 6.90 8.64
CA LYS A 149 11.23 7.49 7.78
C LYS A 149 11.94 6.37 7.03
N CYS A 150 11.98 6.43 5.71
CA CYS A 150 12.57 5.39 4.88
C CYS A 150 13.36 5.96 3.69
N THR A 151 14.46 5.31 3.32
CA THR A 151 15.30 5.74 2.19
C THR A 151 14.86 5.17 0.84
N ASN A 152 14.13 4.05 0.86
CA ASN A 152 13.65 3.34 -0.33
C ASN A 152 12.18 2.97 -0.12
N THR A 153 11.49 2.65 -1.22
CA THR A 153 10.06 2.34 -1.19
C THR A 153 9.78 1.10 -0.33
N LEU A 154 8.79 1.20 0.56
CA LEU A 154 8.30 0.10 1.41
C LEU A 154 6.82 -0.14 1.13
N LEU A 155 6.42 -1.41 1.10
CA LEU A 155 5.01 -1.79 1.19
C LEU A 155 4.60 -1.73 2.67
N TRP A 156 3.73 -0.79 3.00
CA TRP A 156 3.03 -0.77 4.28
C TRP A 156 1.76 -1.58 4.17
N SER A 157 1.50 -2.40 5.18
CA SER A 157 0.21 -3.09 5.34
C SER A 157 -0.22 -3.02 6.79
N MET A 158 -1.53 -2.93 7.00
CA MET A 158 -2.10 -2.95 8.35
C MET A 158 -3.48 -3.58 8.35
N ARG A 159 -3.86 -4.10 9.53
CA ARG A 159 -5.24 -4.46 9.79
C ARG A 159 -6.13 -3.22 9.83
N VAL A 160 -7.26 -3.29 9.16
CA VAL A 160 -8.40 -2.37 9.32
C VAL A 160 -9.61 -3.15 9.84
N PRO A 161 -10.62 -2.50 10.46
CA PRO A 161 -11.86 -3.17 10.84
C PRO A 161 -12.50 -3.75 9.57
N SER A 162 -13.04 -4.96 9.66
CA SER A 162 -13.68 -5.60 8.51
C SER A 162 -14.89 -4.79 8.06
N ILE A 163 -15.05 -4.60 6.75
CA ILE A 163 -16.24 -3.93 6.15
C ILE A 163 -17.44 -4.91 6.09
N SER A 164 -17.37 -6.04 6.79
CA SER A 164 -18.50 -6.96 6.90
C SER A 164 -19.65 -6.27 7.63
N ALA A 165 -20.71 -5.94 6.87
CA ALA A 165 -22.02 -5.54 7.36
C ALA A 165 -22.69 -6.65 8.20
#